data_AF-A0A3D2GRR2-F1
#
_entry.id   AF-A0A3D2GRR2-F1
#
_cell.length_a   1.000
_cell.length_b   1.000
_cell.length_c   1.000
_cell.angle_alpha   90.00
_cell.angle_beta   90.00
_cell.angle_gamma   90.00
#
_symmetry.space_group_name_H-M   'P 1'
#
loop_
_entity.id
_entity.type
_entity.pdbx_description
1 polymer ?
#
loop_
_entity_poly.entity_id
_entity_poly.type
_entity_poly.pdbx_seq_one_letter_code
_entity_poly.pdbx_strand_id
1 'polypeptide(L)'
;MSKTRKTTTSPQSFTGFFPLFDMEAAICANERSLKSAVDMQEHFFKQIISMNREYYKFIERRLEKDRQVLKSLGNCNCPGDVMKVYGQFFETAAKNYSDEFSRIASLYEKQVEEAVEDVKQQVDQTTMAAL
;
A
#
# COMPACT_ATOMS: atom_id res chain seq x y z
N MET A 1 70.29 -0.53 39.78
CA MET A 1 69.59 -0.14 38.54
C MET A 1 68.56 -1.22 38.20
N SER A 2 67.30 -1.01 38.58
CA SER A 2 66.21 -1.97 38.42
C SER A 2 65.39 -1.60 37.18
N LYS A 3 65.29 -2.50 36.20
CA LYS A 3 64.46 -2.33 35.00
C LYS A 3 63.13 -3.08 35.20
N THR A 4 62.09 -2.31 35.46
CA THR A 4 60.70 -2.77 35.58
C THR A 4 60.17 -3.19 34.20
N ARG A 5 59.97 -4.49 33.97
CA ARG A 5 59.26 -5.01 32.79
C ARG A 5 57.76 -4.91 33.04
N LYS A 6 57.10 -3.89 32.50
CA LYS A 6 55.64 -3.80 32.46
C LYS A 6 55.12 -4.86 31.49
N THR A 7 54.57 -5.95 32.01
CA THR A 7 53.69 -6.85 31.26
C THR A 7 52.34 -6.16 31.12
N THR A 8 52.19 -5.35 30.08
CA THR A 8 50.86 -4.91 29.63
C THR A 8 50.25 -6.10 28.90
N THR A 9 49.49 -6.91 29.65
CA THR A 9 48.60 -7.91 29.09
C THR A 9 47.54 -7.17 28.28
N SER A 10 47.74 -7.12 26.97
CA SER A 10 46.72 -6.75 25.99
C SER A 10 45.47 -7.59 26.26
N PRO A 11 44.24 -7.02 26.27
CA PRO A 11 43.05 -7.84 26.32
C PRO A 11 43.07 -8.72 25.06
N GLN A 12 43.30 -10.00 25.29
CA GLN A 12 43.26 -11.01 24.24
C GLN A 12 41.89 -10.92 23.59
N SER A 13 41.87 -10.56 22.30
CA SER A 13 40.71 -10.75 21.46
C SER A 13 40.34 -12.22 21.56
N PHE A 14 39.19 -12.51 22.16
CA PHE A 14 38.64 -13.86 22.22
C PHE A 14 38.08 -14.21 20.84
N THR A 15 38.95 -14.34 19.84
CA THR A 15 38.66 -15.01 18.58
C THR A 15 38.75 -16.51 18.85
N GLY A 16 37.71 -17.06 19.49
CA GLY A 16 37.72 -18.41 20.03
C GLY A 16 36.40 -19.14 19.81
N PHE A 17 36.31 -19.82 18.65
CA PHE A 17 35.67 -21.14 18.49
C PHE A 17 34.16 -21.28 18.20
N PHE A 18 33.34 -20.25 18.04
CA PHE A 18 32.02 -20.40 17.39
C PHE A 18 31.58 -19.09 16.70
N PRO A 19 31.05 -19.10 15.45
CA PRO A 19 30.36 -17.95 14.86
C PRO A 19 28.95 -17.81 15.48
N LEU A 20 28.88 -17.73 16.80
CA LEU A 20 27.66 -17.48 17.55
C LEU A 20 27.44 -15.96 17.60
N PHE A 21 26.87 -15.45 16.52
CA PHE A 21 26.08 -14.22 16.44
C PHE A 21 26.71 -12.96 17.05
N ASP A 22 27.07 -12.01 16.19
CA ASP A 22 27.02 -10.59 16.58
C ASP A 22 25.55 -10.29 16.93
N MET A 23 25.18 -10.55 18.19
CA MET A 23 23.80 -10.43 18.68
C MET A 23 23.30 -9.00 18.54
N GLU A 24 24.19 -8.01 18.64
CA GLU A 24 23.85 -6.60 18.49
C GLU A 24 23.55 -6.29 17.02
N ALA A 25 24.39 -6.72 16.08
CA ALA A 25 24.08 -6.61 14.66
C ALA A 25 22.83 -7.43 14.25
N ALA A 26 22.63 -8.61 14.85
CA ALA A 26 21.44 -9.43 14.61
C ALA A 26 20.17 -8.77 15.16
N ILE A 27 20.23 -8.15 16.34
CA ILE A 27 19.11 -7.40 16.93
C ILE A 27 18.81 -6.15 16.09
N CYS A 28 19.81 -5.36 15.70
CA CYS A 28 19.62 -4.19 14.85
C CYS A 28 19.09 -4.55 13.45
N ALA A 29 19.58 -5.65 12.86
CA ALA A 29 19.05 -6.15 11.59
C ALA A 29 17.60 -6.62 11.72
N ASN A 30 17.26 -7.31 12.82
CA ASN A 30 15.90 -7.75 13.10
C ASN A 30 14.96 -6.57 13.38
N GLU A 31 15.40 -5.54 14.11
CA GLU A 31 14.64 -4.32 14.36
C GLU A 31 14.34 -3.56 13.06
N ARG A 32 15.34 -3.39 12.18
CA ARG A 32 15.15 -2.79 10.86
C ARG A 32 14.20 -3.60 9.99
N SER A 33 14.33 -4.93 10.02
CA SER A 33 13.45 -5.83 9.27
C SER A 33 12.01 -5.75 9.77
N LEU A 34 11.81 -5.76 11.09
CA LEU A 34 10.49 -5.61 11.71
C LEU A 34 9.86 -4.25 11.40
N LYS A 35 10.64 -3.17 11.49
CA LYS A 35 10.18 -1.82 11.15
C LYS A 35 9.77 -1.73 9.67
N SER A 36 10.62 -2.19 8.77
CA SER A 36 10.31 -2.25 7.33
C SER A 36 9.06 -3.08 7.05
N ALA A 37 8.88 -4.21 7.74
CA ALA A 37 7.69 -5.04 7.60
C ALA A 37 6.41 -4.35 8.14
N VAL A 38 6.52 -3.55 9.20
CA VAL A 38 5.40 -2.75 9.71
C VAL A 38 5.05 -1.63 8.74
N ASP A 39 6.05 -0.89 8.24
CA ASP A 39 5.85 0.21 7.29
C ASP A 39 5.21 -0.30 5.99
N MET A 40 5.69 -1.44 5.46
CA MET A 40 5.09 -2.10 4.29
C MET A 40 3.64 -2.54 4.54
N GLN A 41 3.35 -3.12 5.71
CA GLN A 41 1.98 -3.51 6.07
C GLN A 41 1.06 -2.30 6.20
N GLU A 42 1.53 -1.21 6.80
CA GLU A 42 0.77 0.03 6.91
C GLU A 42 0.41 0.58 5.53
N HIS A 43 1.38 0.68 4.62
CA HIS A 43 1.17 1.14 3.25
C HIS A 43 0.16 0.24 2.51
N PHE A 44 0.32 -1.08 2.62
CA PHE A 44 -0.61 -2.03 2.02
C PHE A 44 -2.05 -1.86 2.52
N PHE A 45 -2.25 -1.74 3.84
CA PHE A 45 -3.58 -1.53 4.40
C PHE A 45 -4.19 -0.19 3.98
N LYS A 46 -3.40 0.89 3.94
CA LYS A 46 -3.86 2.19 3.43
C LYS A 46 -4.36 2.08 1.98
N GLN A 47 -3.63 1.39 1.13
CA GLN A 47 -4.01 1.17 -0.27
C GLN A 47 -5.32 0.37 -0.38
N ILE A 48 -5.45 -0.73 0.37
CA ILE A 48 -6.69 -1.53 0.42
C ILE A 48 -7.87 -0.67 0.89
N ILE A 49 -7.70 0.10 1.95
CA ILE A 49 -8.76 0.96 2.48
C ILE A 49 -9.19 2.00 1.44
N SER A 50 -8.23 2.61 0.73
CA SER A 50 -8.50 3.56 -0.34
C SER A 50 -9.31 2.95 -1.48
N MET A 51 -8.93 1.77 -1.96
CA MET A 51 -9.68 1.05 -3.00
C MET A 51 -11.08 0.66 -2.55
N ASN A 52 -11.21 0.11 -1.34
CA ASN A 52 -12.51 -0.25 -0.78
C ASN A 52 -13.42 0.97 -0.67
N ARG A 53 -12.87 2.11 -0.24
CA ARG A 53 -13.64 3.36 -0.12
C ARG A 53 -14.20 3.81 -1.46
N GLU A 54 -13.42 3.77 -2.54
CA GLU A 54 -13.93 4.11 -3.86
C GLU A 54 -14.97 3.10 -4.36
N TYR A 55 -14.76 1.81 -4.11
CA TYR A 55 -15.72 0.77 -4.46
C TYR A 55 -17.07 0.96 -3.75
N TYR A 56 -17.07 1.27 -2.45
CA TYR A 56 -18.30 1.56 -1.71
C TYR A 56 -19.00 2.81 -2.21
N LYS A 57 -18.25 3.88 -2.51
CA LYS A 57 -18.83 5.10 -3.10
C LYS A 57 -19.46 4.81 -4.47
N PHE A 58 -18.86 3.93 -5.28
CA PHE A 58 -19.43 3.51 -6.55
C PHE A 58 -20.76 2.78 -6.34
N ILE A 59 -20.78 1.79 -5.45
CA ILE A 59 -22.00 1.03 -5.11
C ILE A 59 -23.10 1.97 -4.63
N GLU A 60 -22.79 2.88 -3.72
CA GLU A 60 -23.74 3.86 -3.19
C GLU A 60 -24.37 4.70 -4.32
N ARG A 61 -23.53 5.30 -5.19
CA ARG A 61 -24.00 6.07 -6.35
C ARG A 61 -24.87 5.23 -7.27
N ARG A 62 -24.48 3.99 -7.53
CA ARG A 62 -25.17 3.09 -8.46
C ARG A 62 -26.54 2.67 -7.92
N LEU A 63 -26.62 2.33 -6.63
CA LEU A 63 -27.85 1.97 -5.94
C LEU A 63 -28.83 3.15 -5.90
N GLU A 64 -28.34 4.36 -5.66
CA GLU A 64 -29.19 5.55 -5.71
C GLU A 64 -29.77 5.77 -7.11
N LYS A 65 -28.96 5.57 -8.16
CA LYS A 65 -29.44 5.62 -9.56
C LYS A 65 -30.44 4.51 -9.88
N ASP A 66 -30.22 3.29 -9.39
CA ASP A 66 -31.18 2.19 -9.54
C ASP A 66 -32.51 2.51 -8.88
N ARG A 67 -32.48 3.06 -7.66
CA ARG A 67 -33.68 3.51 -6.96
C ARG A 67 -34.45 4.56 -7.77
N GLN A 68 -33.76 5.51 -8.39
CA GLN A 68 -34.37 6.52 -9.26
C GLN A 68 -35.00 5.90 -10.53
N VAL A 69 -34.37 4.89 -11.11
CA VAL A 69 -34.90 4.15 -12.27
C VAL A 69 -36.16 3.39 -11.87
N LEU A 70 -36.14 2.66 -10.75
CA LEU A 70 -37.33 1.96 -10.25
C LEU A 70 -38.49 2.92 -9.96
N LYS A 71 -38.20 4.10 -9.39
CA LYS A 71 -39.20 5.14 -9.19
C LYS A 71 -39.78 5.65 -10.52
N SER A 72 -38.94 5.83 -11.53
CA SER A 72 -39.36 6.26 -12.87
C SER A 72 -40.23 5.19 -13.56
N LEU A 73 -39.88 3.92 -13.43
CA LEU A 73 -40.66 2.79 -13.94
C LEU A 73 -42.05 2.73 -13.30
N GLY A 74 -42.15 2.97 -11.99
CA GLY A 74 -43.44 3.00 -11.29
C GLY A 74 -44.40 4.12 -11.74
N ASN A 75 -43.89 5.14 -12.44
CA ASN A 75 -44.69 6.26 -12.96
C ASN A 75 -45.00 6.15 -14.47
N CYS A 76 -44.55 5.08 -15.14
CA CYS A 76 -44.77 4.89 -16.58
C CYS A 76 -46.24 4.50 -16.86
N ASN A 77 -46.86 5.13 -17.86
CA ASN A 77 -48.26 4.86 -18.23
C ASN A 77 -48.37 4.09 -19.55
N CYS A 78 -47.29 4.00 -20.33
CA CYS A 78 -47.27 3.25 -21.57
C CYS A 78 -45.94 2.51 -21.79
N PRO A 79 -45.92 1.47 -22.66
CA PRO A 79 -44.68 0.73 -22.96
C PRO A 79 -43.55 1.60 -23.52
N GLY A 80 -43.86 2.69 -24.21
CA GLY A 80 -42.86 3.63 -24.73
C GLY A 80 -42.06 4.33 -23.63
N ASP A 81 -42.72 4.69 -22.53
CA ASP A 81 -42.07 5.30 -21.36
C ASP A 81 -41.07 4.33 -20.72
N VAL A 82 -41.46 3.06 -20.61
CA VAL A 82 -40.61 1.99 -20.09
C VAL A 82 -39.35 1.83 -20.94
N MET A 83 -39.51 1.76 -22.27
CA MET A 83 -38.37 1.66 -23.19
C MET A 83 -37.42 2.86 -23.08
N LYS A 84 -37.96 4.06 -22.91
CA LYS A 84 -37.15 5.27 -22.70
C LYS A 84 -36.35 5.21 -21.39
N VAL A 85 -36.98 4.78 -20.29
CA VAL A 85 -36.32 4.62 -18.99
C VAL A 85 -35.21 3.57 -19.06
N TYR A 86 -35.44 2.44 -19.73
CA TYR A 86 -34.40 1.43 -19.95
C TYR A 86 -33.24 1.93 -20.82
N GLY A 87 -33.53 2.67 -21.90
CA GLY A 87 -32.48 3.27 -22.72
C GLY A 87 -31.57 4.21 -21.92
N GLN A 88 -32.18 5.11 -21.13
CA GLN A 88 -31.46 6.02 -20.24
C GLN A 88 -30.66 5.28 -19.16
N PHE A 89 -31.21 4.18 -18.63
CA PHE A 89 -30.51 3.32 -17.68
C PHE A 89 -29.23 2.76 -18.29
N PHE A 90 -29.29 2.16 -19.48
CA PHE A 90 -28.11 1.55 -20.10
C PHE A 90 -27.03 2.58 -20.45
N GLU A 91 -27.43 3.72 -21.02
CA GLU A 91 -26.50 4.82 -21.32
C GLU A 91 -25.81 5.32 -20.04
N THR A 92 -26.58 5.56 -18.98
CA THR A 92 -26.06 6.04 -17.70
C THR A 92 -25.15 4.99 -17.05
N ALA A 93 -25.56 3.71 -17.06
CA ALA A 93 -24.78 2.63 -16.48
C ALA A 93 -23.44 2.47 -17.22
N ALA A 94 -23.44 2.42 -18.55
CA ALA A 94 -22.23 2.32 -19.36
C ALA A 94 -21.25 3.45 -19.02
N LYS A 95 -21.73 4.69 -18.95
CA LYS A 95 -20.92 5.83 -18.54
C LYS A 95 -20.38 5.68 -17.12
N ASN A 96 -21.21 5.30 -16.16
CA ASN A 96 -20.79 5.14 -14.77
C ASN A 96 -19.71 4.07 -14.58
N TYR A 97 -19.81 2.93 -15.26
CA TYR A 97 -18.78 1.89 -15.21
C TYR A 97 -17.48 2.34 -15.90
N SER A 98 -17.57 3.05 -17.03
CA SER A 98 -16.39 3.60 -17.71
C SER A 98 -15.67 4.65 -16.85
N ASP A 99 -16.42 5.54 -16.22
CA ASP A 99 -15.88 6.55 -15.31
C ASP A 99 -15.23 5.90 -14.09
N GLU A 100 -15.85 4.85 -13.53
CA GLU A 100 -15.30 4.14 -12.37
C GLU A 100 -14.03 3.36 -12.73
N PHE A 101 -14.00 2.71 -13.89
CA PHE A 101 -12.79 2.04 -14.38
C PHE A 101 -11.63 3.03 -14.51
N SER A 102 -11.90 4.22 -15.06
CA SER A 102 -10.90 5.29 -15.18
C SER A 102 -10.37 5.74 -13.81
N ARG A 103 -11.24 5.85 -12.80
CA ARG A 103 -10.85 6.19 -11.43
C ARG A 103 -10.00 5.12 -10.77
N ILE A 104 -10.37 3.86 -10.93
CA ILE A 104 -9.60 2.72 -10.42
C ILE A 104 -8.23 2.67 -11.09
N ALA A 105 -8.16 2.86 -12.41
CA ALA A 105 -6.89 2.92 -13.14
C ALA A 105 -5.98 4.03 -12.58
N SER A 106 -6.51 5.24 -12.37
CA SER A 106 -5.74 6.33 -11.75
C SER A 106 -5.30 6.04 -10.31
N LEU A 107 -6.06 5.27 -9.54
CA LEU A 107 -5.62 4.83 -8.21
C LEU A 107 -4.46 3.84 -8.31
N TYR A 108 -4.51 2.90 -9.26
CA TYR A 108 -3.42 1.97 -9.52
C TYR A 108 -2.14 2.69 -9.99
N GLU A 109 -2.26 3.64 -10.90
CA GLU A 109 -1.12 4.44 -11.36
C GLU A 109 -0.42 5.14 -10.19
N LYS A 110 -1.19 5.78 -9.31
CA LYS A 110 -0.65 6.40 -8.09
C LYS A 110 0.02 5.40 -7.15
N GLN A 111 -0.57 4.22 -6.97
CA GLN A 111 0.04 3.17 -6.14
C GLN A 111 1.38 2.70 -6.71
N VAL A 112 1.50 2.61 -8.04
CA VAL A 112 2.75 2.24 -8.71
C VAL A 112 3.79 3.36 -8.57
N GLU A 113 3.40 4.62 -8.73
CA GLU A 113 4.28 5.77 -8.52
C GLU A 113 4.83 5.81 -7.08
N GLU A 114 3.95 5.68 -6.08
CA GLU A 114 4.33 5.61 -4.67
C GLU A 114 5.29 4.45 -4.38
N ALA A 115 5.00 3.25 -4.91
CA ALA A 115 5.87 2.09 -4.74
C ALA A 115 7.27 2.29 -5.36
N VAL A 116 7.37 2.97 -6.50
CA VAL A 116 8.66 3.30 -7.14
C VAL A 116 9.42 4.34 -6.31
N GLU A 117 8.74 5.32 -5.73
CA GLU A 117 9.36 6.31 -4.83
C GLU A 117 9.90 5.67 -3.55
N ASP A 118 9.12 4.79 -2.91
CA ASP A 118 9.54 4.06 -1.70
C ASP A 118 10.82 3.23 -1.95
N VAL A 119 10.90 2.55 -3.10
CA VAL A 119 12.09 1.79 -3.48
C VAL A 119 13.31 2.70 -3.66
N LYS A 120 13.16 3.85 -4.31
CA LYS A 120 14.26 4.81 -4.49
C LYS A 120 14.76 5.32 -3.13
N GLN A 121 13.87 5.68 -2.22
CA GLN A 121 14.24 6.14 -0.89
C GLN A 121 14.98 5.07 -0.08
N GLN A 122 14.56 3.80 -0.17
CA GLN A 122 15.26 2.70 0.50
C GLN A 122 16.67 2.48 -0.06
N VAL A 123 16.85 2.60 -1.38
CA VAL A 123 18.17 2.50 -2.03
C VAL A 123 19.09 3.64 -1.59
N ASP A 124 18.58 4.87 -1.56
CA ASP A 124 19.34 6.06 -1.13
C ASP A 124 19.73 5.97 0.35
N GLN A 125 18.83 5.54 1.22
CA GLN A 125 19.13 5.33 2.64
C GLN A 125 20.16 4.21 2.86
N THR A 126 20.07 3.12 2.10
CA THR A 126 21.00 1.98 2.22
C THR A 126 22.39 2.34 1.71
N THR A 127 22.49 3.10 0.62
CA THR A 127 23.78 3.57 0.09
C THR A 127 24.41 4.65 0.96
N MET A 128 23.62 5.54 1.55
CA MET A 128 24.09 6.53 2.53
C MET A 128 24.54 5.90 3.86
N ALA A 129 23.93 4.80 4.29
CA ALA A 129 24.35 4.08 5.50
C ALA A 129 25.59 3.18 5.29
N ALA A 130 26.02 2.96 4.04
CA ALA A 130 27.16 2.13 3.67
C ALA A 130 28.46 2.94 3.37
N LEU A 131 28.38 4.28 3.39
CA LEU A 131 29.50 5.22 3.28
C LEU A 131 29.88 5.79 4.65
#